data_AF-V4PQR3-F1
#
_entry.id   AF-V4PQR3-F1
#
_cell.length_a   1.000
_cell.length_b   1.000
_cell.length_c   1.000
_cell.angle_alpha   90.00
_cell.angle_beta   90.00
_cell.angle_gamma   90.00
#
_symmetry.space_group_name_H-M   'P 1'
#
loop_
_entity.id
_entity.type
_entity.pdbx_description
1 polymer ?
#
loop_
_entity_poly.entity_id
_entity_poly.type
_entity_poly.pdbx_seq_one_letter_code
_entity_poly.pdbx_strand_id
1 'polypeptide(L)'
;MVPPVSKEIALGKKELALGQVIDGDKVMSLPTTVAHMPAYIDDVPATTSVRETRTQRVRRLQEEARALAREQIAEFEVLLDATAKAAMEIADGGEVYSIGAREICRRLADELPRTLQTLQVISKKR
;
A
#
# COMPACT_ATOMS: atom_id res chain seq x y z
N MET A 1 -40.89 -5.53 -24.94
CA MET A 1 -39.79 -6.50 -24.78
C MET A 1 -38.95 -6.42 -26.05
N VAL A 2 -37.81 -5.73 -25.99
CA VAL A 2 -36.98 -5.31 -27.14
C VAL A 2 -35.69 -6.18 -27.16
N PRO A 3 -35.15 -6.54 -28.35
CA PRO A 3 -34.00 -7.45 -28.56
C PRO A 3 -32.64 -6.98 -27.98
N PRO A 4 -31.61 -7.87 -27.94
CA PRO A 4 -30.30 -7.61 -27.35
C PRO A 4 -29.42 -6.70 -28.21
N VAL A 5 -28.67 -5.80 -27.58
CA VAL A 5 -27.68 -4.96 -28.26
C VAL A 5 -26.27 -5.45 -27.92
N SER A 6 -25.73 -6.28 -28.81
CA SER A 6 -24.29 -6.42 -29.00
C SER A 6 -23.72 -5.13 -29.56
N LYS A 7 -22.59 -4.65 -29.01
CA LYS A 7 -21.60 -3.83 -29.73
C LYS A 7 -20.27 -3.90 -28.98
N GLU A 8 -19.45 -4.85 -29.42
CA GLU A 8 -17.99 -4.71 -29.38
C GLU A 8 -17.61 -3.38 -30.03
N ILE A 9 -16.70 -2.63 -29.41
CA ILE A 9 -15.96 -1.58 -30.08
C ILE A 9 -14.49 -1.95 -29.98
N ALA A 10 -14.05 -2.73 -30.96
CA ALA A 10 -12.68 -2.72 -31.43
C ALA A 10 -12.44 -1.38 -32.13
N LEU A 11 -11.50 -0.57 -31.64
CA LEU A 11 -10.90 0.49 -32.43
C LEU A 11 -9.42 0.64 -32.06
N GLY A 12 -8.63 -0.28 -32.61
CA GLY A 12 -7.25 0.05 -32.94
C GLY A 12 -7.24 0.94 -34.18
N LYS A 13 -6.49 2.04 -34.14
CA LYS A 13 -5.63 2.48 -35.26
C LYS A 13 -4.72 3.61 -34.82
N LYS A 14 -3.44 3.38 -35.14
CA LYS A 14 -2.30 4.29 -35.10
C LYS A 14 -2.64 5.69 -35.60
N GLU A 15 -2.28 6.70 -34.83
CA GLU A 15 -1.80 7.95 -35.41
C GLU A 15 -0.32 8.09 -35.07
N LEU A 16 0.49 7.65 -36.03
CA LEU A 16 1.87 8.05 -36.18
C LEU A 16 1.87 9.55 -36.48
N ALA A 17 2.47 10.34 -35.59
CA ALA A 17 2.80 11.71 -35.91
C ALA A 17 3.81 11.71 -37.06
N LEU A 18 3.34 12.24 -38.18
CA LEU A 18 4.02 12.42 -39.45
C LEU A 18 5.16 13.43 -39.28
N GLY A 19 6.36 13.09 -39.75
CA GLY A 19 7.41 14.07 -39.98
C GLY A 19 8.79 13.66 -39.50
N GLN A 20 9.43 12.71 -40.20
CA GLN A 20 10.61 13.04 -41.00
C GLN A 20 11.09 11.80 -41.74
N VAL A 21 11.32 12.02 -43.02
CA VAL A 21 11.79 11.06 -44.02
C VAL A 21 13.15 10.55 -43.58
N ILE A 22 13.26 9.24 -43.37
CA ILE A 22 14.55 8.59 -43.17
C ILE A 22 15.13 8.42 -44.57
N ASP A 23 15.90 9.41 -45.01
CA ASP A 23 16.73 9.30 -46.20
C ASP A 23 18.19 9.18 -45.77
N GLY A 24 18.87 8.24 -46.41
CA GLY A 24 20.14 7.69 -45.98
C GLY A 24 21.30 8.67 -46.07
N ASP A 25 22.34 8.32 -45.30
CA ASP A 25 23.74 8.55 -45.63
C ASP A 25 24.18 9.99 -45.89
N LYS A 26 24.47 10.74 -44.81
CA LYS A 26 25.55 11.74 -44.79
C LYS A 26 26.26 11.78 -43.44
N VAL A 27 27.41 11.11 -43.40
CA VAL A 27 28.51 11.47 -42.52
C VAL A 27 29.05 12.84 -42.93
N MET A 28 29.09 13.81 -42.01
CA MET A 28 29.97 14.99 -42.05
C MET A 28 29.87 15.70 -40.68
N SER A 29 30.80 15.38 -39.78
CA SER A 29 32.03 16.15 -39.51
C SER A 29 31.81 17.24 -38.46
N LEU A 30 32.31 16.98 -37.26
CA LEU A 30 32.49 17.95 -36.18
C LEU A 30 33.41 19.10 -36.64
N PRO A 31 33.20 20.31 -36.12
CA PRO A 31 34.32 21.15 -35.72
C PRO A 31 34.27 21.46 -34.22
N THR A 32 35.24 20.89 -33.51
CA THR A 32 36.17 21.57 -32.58
C THR A 32 35.66 22.74 -31.73
N THR A 33 35.62 22.47 -30.42
CA THR A 33 36.02 23.35 -29.29
C THR A 33 35.48 24.77 -29.22
N VAL A 34 34.50 24.97 -28.31
CA VAL A 34 34.44 26.20 -27.51
C VAL A 34 34.72 25.80 -26.06
N ALA A 35 35.89 26.20 -25.57
CA ALA A 35 36.28 26.04 -24.18
C ALA A 35 35.75 27.22 -23.34
N HIS A 36 35.30 26.87 -22.13
CA HIS A 36 35.38 27.64 -20.88
C HIS A 36 34.31 28.71 -20.57
N MET A 37 33.34 28.31 -19.75
CA MET A 37 33.03 29.03 -18.50
C MET A 37 32.40 28.05 -17.48
N PRO A 38 33.14 27.58 -16.45
CA PRO A 38 32.55 26.85 -15.35
C PRO A 38 32.03 27.87 -14.35
N ALA A 39 30.78 28.29 -14.51
CA ALA A 39 30.06 28.94 -13.42
C ALA A 39 29.77 27.86 -12.36
N TYR A 40 30.67 27.81 -11.38
CA TYR A 40 30.55 27.10 -10.13
C TYR A 40 29.27 27.55 -9.42
N ILE A 41 28.25 26.69 -9.40
CA ILE A 41 27.23 26.71 -8.36
C ILE A 41 27.75 25.76 -7.29
N ASP A 42 28.48 26.31 -6.32
CA ASP A 42 28.63 25.67 -5.00
C ASP A 42 27.27 25.71 -4.28
N ASP A 43 27.13 24.82 -3.30
CA ASP A 43 25.94 24.58 -2.45
C ASP A 43 24.91 23.56 -2.94
N VAL A 44 25.39 22.41 -3.42
CA VAL A 44 24.79 21.16 -2.93
C VAL A 44 25.88 20.47 -2.12
N PRO A 45 25.83 20.46 -0.77
CA PRO A 45 26.79 19.67 -0.02
C PRO A 45 26.69 18.27 -0.58
N ALA A 46 27.81 17.77 -1.09
CA ALA A 46 27.95 16.41 -1.54
C ALA A 46 27.63 15.52 -0.34
N THR A 47 26.35 15.20 -0.16
CA THR A 47 25.97 13.98 0.50
C THR A 47 26.57 12.94 -0.42
N THR A 48 27.71 12.39 -0.04
CA THR A 48 28.12 11.08 -0.48
C THR A 48 26.97 10.15 -0.09
N SER A 49 25.91 10.12 -0.89
CA SER A 49 24.86 9.14 -0.77
C SER A 49 25.57 7.86 -1.16
N VAL A 50 26.17 7.20 -0.18
CA VAL A 50 26.58 5.81 -0.31
C VAL A 50 25.35 5.13 -0.91
N ARG A 51 25.43 4.76 -2.19
CA ARG A 51 24.27 4.21 -2.91
C ARG A 51 23.79 3.03 -2.06
N GLU A 52 22.60 3.17 -1.50
CA GLU A 52 21.97 2.13 -0.69
C GLU A 52 22.00 0.84 -1.52
N THR A 53 22.67 -0.18 -1.00
CA THR A 53 22.72 -1.46 -1.69
C THR A 53 21.32 -2.06 -1.73
N ARG A 54 21.03 -2.90 -2.73
CA ARG A 54 19.74 -3.60 -2.82
C ARG A 54 19.38 -4.32 -1.50
N THR A 55 20.38 -4.92 -0.86
CA THR A 55 20.22 -5.62 0.43
C THR A 55 19.85 -4.67 1.57
N GLN A 56 20.51 -3.51 1.67
CA GLN A 56 20.16 -2.49 2.67
C GLN A 56 18.73 -1.96 2.45
N ARG A 57 18.34 -1.72 1.20
CA ARG A 57 16.98 -1.31 0.86
C ARG A 57 15.94 -2.34 1.28
N VAL A 58 16.16 -3.61 0.95
CA VAL A 58 15.25 -4.68 1.33
C VAL A 58 15.13 -4.79 2.84
N ARG A 59 16.25 -4.68 3.57
CA ARG A 59 16.23 -4.71 5.04
C ARG A 59 15.41 -3.57 5.63
N ARG A 60 15.62 -2.34 5.17
CA ARG A 60 14.84 -1.17 5.60
C ARG A 60 13.35 -1.35 5.34
N LEU A 61 12.98 -1.78 4.13
CA LEU A 61 11.58 -2.04 3.77
C LEU A 61 10.95 -3.15 4.64
N GLN A 62 11.71 -4.18 4.98
CA GLN A 62 11.23 -5.24 5.89
C GLN A 62 11.04 -4.72 7.31
N GLU A 63 11.93 -3.85 7.80
CA GLU A 63 11.81 -3.22 9.11
C GLU A 63 10.58 -2.29 9.17
N GLU A 64 10.36 -1.48 8.13
CA GLU A 64 9.17 -0.65 7.96
C GLU A 64 7.88 -1.49 7.91
N ALA A 65 7.86 -2.55 7.11
CA ALA A 65 6.70 -3.45 7.02
C ALA A 65 6.39 -4.14 8.37
N ARG A 66 7.42 -4.54 9.12
CA ARG A 66 7.24 -5.10 10.48
C ARG A 66 6.71 -4.07 11.45
N ALA A 67 7.14 -2.81 11.36
CA ALA A 67 6.61 -1.73 12.19
C ALA A 67 5.12 -1.49 11.92
N LEU A 68 4.74 -1.38 10.65
CA LEU A 68 3.35 -1.21 10.23
C LEU A 68 2.46 -2.38 10.67
N ALA A 69 2.96 -3.62 10.53
CA ALA A 69 2.21 -4.80 10.97
C ALA A 69 1.94 -4.81 12.49
N ARG A 70 2.89 -4.33 13.31
CA ARG A 70 2.69 -4.21 14.76
C ARG A 70 1.65 -3.16 15.12
N GLU A 71 1.67 -2.03 14.42
CA GLU A 71 0.67 -0.97 14.59
C GLU A 71 -0.73 -1.50 14.25
N GLN A 72 -0.88 -2.19 13.13
CA GLN A 72 -2.16 -2.79 12.74
C GLN A 72 -2.67 -3.82 13.78
N ILE A 73 -1.78 -4.62 14.35
CA ILE A 73 -2.15 -5.55 15.44
C ILE A 73 -2.65 -4.75 16.65
N ALA A 74 -1.96 -3.68 17.04
CA ALA A 74 -2.37 -2.86 18.19
C ALA A 74 -3.74 -2.19 17.96
N GLU A 75 -4.02 -1.68 16.76
CA GLU A 75 -5.36 -1.17 16.41
C GLU A 75 -6.42 -2.26 16.50
N PHE A 76 -6.12 -3.46 15.99
CA PHE A 76 -7.03 -4.59 16.04
C PHE A 76 -7.32 -5.03 17.48
N GLU A 77 -6.34 -4.97 18.39
CA GLU A 77 -6.55 -5.24 19.81
C GLU A 77 -7.60 -4.31 20.44
N VAL A 78 -7.58 -3.02 20.08
CA VAL A 78 -8.59 -2.04 20.54
C VAL A 78 -9.97 -2.38 19.97
N LEU A 79 -10.04 -2.77 18.69
CA LEU A 79 -11.30 -3.16 18.05
C LEU A 79 -11.90 -4.42 18.68
N LEU A 80 -11.06 -5.42 19.04
CA LEU A 80 -11.53 -6.64 19.70
C LEU A 80 -12.13 -6.33 21.08
N ASP A 81 -11.49 -5.46 21.86
CA ASP A 81 -12.00 -5.04 23.17
C ASP A 81 -13.33 -4.26 23.04
N ALA A 82 -13.39 -3.31 22.09
CA ALA A 82 -14.61 -2.57 21.80
C ALA A 82 -15.75 -3.49 21.33
N THR A 83 -15.42 -4.50 20.49
CA THR A 83 -16.39 -5.49 20.00
C THR A 83 -16.91 -6.36 21.14
N ALA A 84 -16.05 -6.77 22.08
CA ALA A 84 -16.47 -7.55 23.25
C ALA A 84 -17.46 -6.76 24.12
N LYS A 85 -17.20 -5.47 24.33
CA LYS A 85 -18.11 -4.57 25.06
C LYS A 85 -19.45 -4.40 24.34
N ALA A 86 -19.43 -4.12 23.04
CA ALA A 86 -20.65 -4.00 22.24
C ALA A 86 -21.45 -5.31 22.21
N ALA A 87 -20.78 -6.46 22.16
CA ALA A 87 -21.42 -7.76 22.24
C ALA A 87 -22.11 -7.96 23.60
N MET A 88 -21.49 -7.52 24.70
CA MET A 88 -22.10 -7.58 26.02
C MET A 88 -23.35 -6.69 26.11
N GLU A 89 -23.30 -5.47 25.57
CA GLU A 89 -24.46 -4.56 25.53
C GLU A 89 -25.65 -5.18 24.78
N ILE A 90 -25.40 -5.85 23.65
CA ILE A 90 -26.44 -6.58 22.90
C ILE A 90 -26.97 -7.78 23.69
N ALA A 91 -26.09 -8.54 24.35
CA ALA A 91 -26.46 -9.69 25.15
C ALA A 91 -27.36 -9.33 26.34
N ASP A 92 -27.14 -8.15 26.92
CA ASP A 92 -27.89 -7.64 28.08
C ASP A 92 -29.12 -6.78 27.69
N GLY A 93 -29.28 -6.42 26.41
CA GLY A 93 -30.39 -5.61 25.90
C GLY A 93 -31.79 -6.25 25.98
N GLY A 94 -31.94 -7.39 26.66
CA GLY A 94 -33.23 -7.99 26.99
C GLY A 94 -34.09 -8.29 25.76
N GLU A 95 -35.38 -7.95 25.82
CA GLU A 95 -36.36 -8.23 24.76
C GLU A 95 -36.24 -7.32 23.53
N VAL A 96 -35.30 -6.36 23.52
CA VAL A 96 -35.01 -5.53 22.34
C VAL A 96 -34.31 -6.36 21.24
N TYR A 97 -33.58 -7.40 21.65
CA TYR A 97 -32.83 -8.28 20.74
C TYR A 97 -33.36 -9.71 20.78
N SER A 98 -33.31 -10.38 19.63
CA SER A 98 -33.70 -11.78 19.54
C SER A 98 -32.82 -12.67 20.40
N ILE A 99 -33.38 -13.75 20.94
CA ILE A 99 -32.65 -14.72 21.80
C ILE A 99 -31.39 -15.25 21.10
N GLY A 100 -31.48 -15.55 19.80
CA GLY A 100 -30.33 -16.05 19.03
C GLY A 100 -29.20 -15.02 18.92
N ALA A 101 -29.52 -13.75 18.70
CA ALA A 101 -28.52 -12.68 18.67
C ALA A 101 -27.86 -12.50 20.05
N ARG A 102 -28.66 -12.49 21.12
CA ARG A 102 -28.16 -12.37 22.49
C ARG A 102 -27.19 -13.49 22.87
N GLU A 103 -27.52 -14.73 22.51
CA GLU A 103 -26.68 -15.88 22.82
C GLU A 103 -25.34 -15.84 22.07
N ILE A 104 -25.36 -15.50 20.78
CA ILE A 104 -24.12 -15.35 20.00
C ILE A 104 -23.25 -14.24 20.59
N CYS A 105 -23.86 -13.08 20.88
CA CYS A 105 -23.14 -11.94 21.44
C CYS A 105 -22.60 -12.24 22.85
N ARG A 106 -23.30 -13.02 23.67
CA ARG A 106 -22.82 -13.47 24.99
C ARG A 106 -21.57 -14.34 24.86
N ARG A 107 -21.57 -15.30 23.94
CA ARG A 107 -20.38 -16.12 23.66
C ARG A 107 -19.22 -15.28 23.14
N LEU A 108 -19.49 -14.35 22.22
CA LEU A 108 -18.46 -13.44 21.71
C LEU A 108 -17.85 -12.57 22.84
N ALA A 109 -18.67 -12.04 23.74
CA ALA A 109 -18.20 -11.26 24.89
C ALA A 109 -17.28 -12.08 25.82
N ASP A 110 -17.54 -13.39 25.94
CA ASP A 110 -16.71 -14.30 26.73
C ASP A 110 -15.44 -14.77 25.99
N GLU A 111 -15.50 -14.97 24.67
CA GLU A 111 -14.40 -15.52 23.86
C GLU A 111 -13.36 -14.47 23.45
N LEU A 112 -13.82 -13.28 23.06
CA LEU A 112 -12.95 -12.22 22.54
C LEU A 112 -11.85 -11.78 23.53
N PRO A 113 -12.12 -11.58 24.84
CA PRO A 113 -11.08 -11.20 25.80
C PRO A 113 -9.98 -12.27 25.96
N ARG A 114 -10.36 -13.55 25.94
CA ARG A 114 -9.41 -14.67 26.03
C ARG A 114 -8.53 -14.77 24.78
N THR A 115 -9.16 -14.56 23.62
CA THR A 115 -8.47 -14.55 22.32
C THR A 115 -7.50 -13.37 22.23
N LEU A 116 -7.92 -12.19 22.72
CA LEU A 116 -7.10 -10.98 22.79
C LEU A 116 -5.86 -11.17 23.67
N GLN A 117 -6.01 -11.75 24.87
CA GLN A 117 -4.88 -12.08 25.74
C GLN A 117 -3.87 -13.01 25.06
N THR A 118 -4.36 -14.02 24.34
CA THR A 118 -3.51 -14.96 23.59
C THR A 118 -2.77 -14.23 22.46
N LEU A 119 -3.45 -13.36 21.72
CA LEU A 119 -2.85 -12.54 20.66
C LEU A 119 -1.72 -11.66 21.21
N GLN A 120 -1.95 -11.00 22.35
CA GLN A 120 -0.95 -10.13 23.00
C GLN A 120 0.31 -10.87 23.43
N VAL A 121 0.17 -12.12 23.92
CA VAL A 121 1.32 -12.95 24.29
C VAL A 121 2.14 -13.35 23.06
N ILE A 122 1.47 -13.65 21.95
CA ILE A 122 2.12 -14.06 20.70
C ILE A 122 2.78 -12.86 20.01
N SER A 123 2.12 -11.70 19.99
CA SER A 123 2.60 -10.49 19.32
C SER A 123 3.84 -9.89 20.01
N LYS A 124 3.89 -9.92 21.36
CA LYS A 124 5.03 -9.40 22.15
C LYS A 124 6.29 -10.26 22.08
N LYS A 125 6.18 -11.52 21.69
CA LYS A 125 7.30 -12.49 21.69
C LYS A 125 8.23 -12.38 20.46
N ARG A 126 7.98 -11.47 19.52
CA ARG A 126 8.60 -11.44 18.18
C ARG A 126 9.50 -10.22 17.94
#